data_AF-A0A832TW57-F1
#
_entry.id   AF-A0A832TW57-F1
#
_cell.length_a   1.000
_cell.length_b   1.000
_cell.length_c   1.000
_cell.angle_alpha   90.00
_cell.angle_beta   90.00
_cell.angle_gamma   90.00
#
_symmetry.space_group_name_H-M   'P 1'
#
loop_
_entity.id
_entity.type
_entity.pdbx_description
1 polymer ?
#
loop_
_entity_poly.entity_id
_entity_poly.type
_entity_poly.pdbx_seq_one_letter_code
_entity_poly.pdbx_strand_id
1 'polypeptide(L)'
;MTRRIRIALAGNPNVGKSTIFNALTGSRQHVGNWPGVTVEKKSGTAMVGKTEVEIIDLPGTYSLTAYSIDEVVARDYIIDEKPDVVIHVIDATNFERNLYLTTQLMELGVPLVIALNMSDEAENNGTIINRSLIKKYFEIPAIRTVGSKGEGLDELLRAALTEAETSPHHEHAIGYGDEIERHIADLVAVLERDPALAARYPPRWLAVRLLEGDENAREKIAASPVGDSVNAVLKATDPENTEAAMADRRYEVIGALLPQICTTCVKEMNVSDVIDRVVTDRWLGIPIFLALMWAAFELTFAVATPFMSAIDAIMASLAEYIATSGMEPAWLASLLGDGIIGGMGAVLIFIPNIFILLFILSLLEDSGYLARAAFVMDRMMYAIGLPGKSFIPMLIGFG
;
A
#
# COMPACT_ATOMS: atom_id res chain seq x y z
N MET A 1 -20.21 -23.12 -27.65
CA MET A 1 -19.62 -22.85 -26.32
C MET A 1 -19.40 -21.36 -26.22
N THR A 2 -19.96 -20.68 -25.23
CA THR A 2 -19.67 -19.27 -24.94
C THR A 2 -18.19 -19.16 -24.58
N ARG A 3 -17.42 -18.35 -25.31
CA ARG A 3 -16.01 -18.06 -24.99
C ARG A 3 -16.01 -17.38 -23.62
N ARG A 4 -15.34 -17.98 -22.63
CA ARG A 4 -15.17 -17.41 -21.30
C ARG A 4 -13.84 -16.67 -21.27
N ILE A 5 -13.87 -15.39 -20.93
CA ILE A 5 -12.67 -14.54 -20.82
C ILE A 5 -12.35 -14.33 -19.34
N ARG A 6 -11.10 -14.54 -18.95
CA ARG A 6 -10.59 -14.37 -17.60
C ARG A 6 -9.92 -13.01 -17.46
N ILE A 7 -10.44 -12.19 -16.56
CA ILE A 7 -9.92 -10.87 -16.23
C ILE A 7 -9.38 -10.90 -14.80
N ALA A 8 -8.15 -10.43 -14.61
CA ALA A 8 -7.61 -10.16 -13.29
C ALA A 8 -7.70 -8.66 -12.98
N LEU A 9 -8.19 -8.30 -11.79
CA LEU A 9 -8.10 -6.92 -11.28
C LEU A 9 -6.85 -6.79 -10.42
N ALA A 10 -5.91 -5.96 -10.86
CA ALA A 10 -4.69 -5.63 -10.15
C ALA A 10 -4.67 -4.14 -9.77
N GLY A 11 -4.00 -3.77 -8.69
CA GLY A 11 -3.88 -2.38 -8.28
C GLY A 11 -3.39 -2.22 -6.85
N ASN A 12 -3.00 -1.00 -6.51
CA ASN A 12 -2.56 -0.69 -5.16
C ASN A 12 -3.69 -0.85 -4.13
N PRO A 13 -3.37 -1.02 -2.84
CA PRO A 13 -4.36 -0.89 -1.78
C PRO A 13 -5.09 0.46 -1.86
N ASN A 14 -6.39 0.45 -1.56
CA ASN A 14 -7.26 1.63 -1.49
C ASN A 14 -7.53 2.39 -2.80
N VAL A 15 -7.18 1.86 -3.97
CA VAL A 15 -7.50 2.49 -5.29
C VAL A 15 -8.95 2.30 -5.74
N GLY A 16 -9.81 1.75 -4.89
CA GLY A 16 -11.20 1.41 -5.22
C GLY A 16 -11.35 0.15 -6.08
N LYS A 17 -10.34 -0.73 -6.10
CA LYS A 17 -10.36 -2.03 -6.80
C LYS A 17 -11.59 -2.89 -6.41
N SER A 18 -11.85 -3.07 -5.12
CA SER A 18 -13.03 -3.82 -4.67
C SER A 18 -14.36 -3.12 -4.99
N THR A 19 -14.37 -1.78 -5.09
CA THR A 19 -15.55 -1.02 -5.54
C THR A 19 -15.86 -1.32 -7.00
N ILE A 20 -14.85 -1.31 -7.87
CA ILE A 20 -14.99 -1.69 -9.27
C ILE A 20 -15.41 -3.16 -9.39
N PHE A 21 -14.75 -4.07 -8.66
CA PHE A 21 -15.09 -5.49 -8.65
C PHE A 21 -16.58 -5.70 -8.34
N ASN A 22 -17.07 -5.14 -7.23
CA ASN A 22 -18.46 -5.26 -6.82
C ASN A 22 -19.43 -4.66 -7.84
N ALA A 23 -19.08 -3.53 -8.45
CA ALA A 23 -19.91 -2.89 -9.46
C ALA A 23 -19.99 -3.70 -10.76
N LEU A 24 -18.92 -4.43 -11.13
CA LEU A 24 -18.87 -5.29 -12.31
C LEU A 24 -19.59 -6.63 -12.09
N THR A 25 -19.46 -7.25 -10.92
CA THR A 25 -19.98 -8.61 -10.65
C THR A 25 -21.35 -8.62 -9.97
N GLY A 26 -21.75 -7.53 -9.33
CA GLY A 26 -22.97 -7.46 -8.53
C GLY A 26 -23.04 -8.57 -7.48
N SER A 27 -24.15 -9.31 -7.44
CA SER A 27 -24.36 -10.43 -6.51
C SER A 27 -23.68 -11.75 -6.92
N ARG A 28 -23.11 -11.84 -8.13
CA ARG A 28 -22.50 -13.06 -8.68
C ARG A 28 -21.04 -13.18 -8.30
N GLN A 29 -20.77 -13.17 -7.01
CA GLN A 29 -19.42 -13.26 -6.45
C GLN A 29 -19.30 -14.42 -5.48
N HIS A 30 -18.10 -14.98 -5.40
CA HIS A 30 -17.69 -16.03 -4.49
C HIS A 30 -16.40 -15.59 -3.79
N VAL A 31 -16.35 -15.80 -2.48
CA VAL A 31 -15.20 -15.49 -1.64
C VAL A 31 -14.66 -16.81 -1.10
N GLY A 32 -13.37 -17.04 -1.29
CA GLY A 32 -12.63 -18.18 -0.76
C GLY A 32 -11.23 -17.75 -0.35
N ASN A 33 -10.31 -18.70 -0.26
CA ASN A 33 -8.89 -18.43 -0.01
C ASN A 33 -8.04 -18.87 -1.19
N TRP A 34 -6.92 -18.20 -1.39
CA TRP A 34 -5.89 -18.65 -2.32
C TRP A 34 -5.29 -19.99 -1.86
N PRO A 35 -4.97 -20.92 -2.78
CA PRO A 35 -4.45 -22.23 -2.41
C PRO A 35 -3.20 -22.14 -1.52
N GLY A 36 -3.24 -22.79 -0.35
CA GLY A 36 -2.09 -22.89 0.54
C GLY A 36 -1.76 -21.65 1.37
N VAL A 37 -2.56 -20.58 1.30
CA VAL A 37 -2.33 -19.33 2.05
C VAL A 37 -3.63 -18.78 2.66
N THR A 38 -3.51 -17.87 3.63
CA THR A 38 -4.65 -17.22 4.31
C THR A 38 -5.15 -15.97 3.59
N VAL A 39 -4.73 -15.75 2.35
CA VAL A 39 -5.12 -14.58 1.56
C VAL A 39 -6.50 -14.81 0.96
N GLU A 40 -7.40 -13.84 1.12
CA GLU A 40 -8.75 -13.90 0.58
C GLU A 40 -8.73 -13.82 -0.96
N LYS A 41 -9.50 -14.69 -1.60
CA LYS A 41 -9.70 -14.74 -3.05
C LYS A 41 -11.15 -14.38 -3.36
N LYS A 42 -11.38 -13.27 -4.06
CA LYS A 42 -12.71 -12.94 -4.60
C LYS A 42 -12.74 -13.23 -6.10
N SER A 43 -13.79 -13.90 -6.52
CA SER A 43 -14.06 -14.19 -7.93
C SER A 43 -15.52 -13.93 -8.23
N GLY A 44 -15.84 -13.41 -9.40
CA GLY A 44 -17.22 -13.21 -9.81
C GLY A 44 -17.37 -13.30 -11.31
N THR A 45 -18.62 -13.30 -11.77
CA THR A 45 -18.93 -13.36 -13.20
C THR A 45 -19.79 -12.20 -13.64
N ALA A 46 -19.49 -11.69 -14.83
CA ALA A 46 -20.24 -10.64 -15.52
C ALA A 46 -20.57 -11.08 -16.94
N MET A 47 -21.62 -10.49 -17.53
CA MET A 47 -22.01 -10.73 -18.92
C MET A 47 -21.82 -9.46 -19.72
N VAL A 48 -21.04 -9.53 -20.80
CA VAL A 48 -20.86 -8.43 -21.74
C VAL A 48 -21.41 -8.86 -23.09
N GLY A 49 -22.62 -8.42 -23.41
CA GLY A 49 -23.36 -8.92 -24.57
C GLY A 49 -23.63 -10.42 -24.47
N LYS A 50 -22.93 -11.24 -25.26
CA LYS A 50 -23.03 -12.71 -25.26
C LYS A 50 -21.80 -13.41 -24.65
N THR A 51 -20.81 -12.65 -24.21
CA THR A 51 -19.57 -13.16 -23.65
C THR A 51 -19.67 -13.22 -22.14
N GLU A 52 -19.34 -14.37 -21.56
CA GLU A 52 -19.21 -14.53 -20.11
C GLU A 52 -17.79 -14.16 -19.70
N VAL A 53 -17.68 -13.29 -18.70
CA VAL A 53 -16.42 -12.79 -18.18
C VAL A 53 -16.27 -13.25 -16.75
N GLU A 54 -15.16 -13.94 -16.46
CA GLU A 54 -14.74 -14.28 -15.11
C GLU A 54 -13.79 -13.20 -14.61
N ILE A 55 -14.12 -12.56 -13.49
CA ILE A 55 -13.33 -11.49 -12.91
C ILE A 55 -12.77 -11.99 -11.58
N ILE A 56 -11.45 -11.88 -11.41
CA ILE A 56 -10.74 -12.29 -10.20
C ILE A 56 -10.12 -11.05 -9.57
N ASP A 57 -10.44 -10.80 -8.31
CA ASP A 57 -9.82 -9.72 -7.53
C ASP A 57 -8.49 -10.21 -6.97
N LEU A 58 -7.38 -9.64 -7.41
CA LEU A 58 -6.07 -9.93 -6.83
C LEU A 58 -5.88 -9.12 -5.53
N PRO A 59 -5.06 -9.59 -4.59
CA PRO A 59 -4.66 -8.79 -3.43
C PRO A 59 -4.14 -7.41 -3.87
N GLY A 60 -4.40 -6.37 -3.08
CA GLY A 60 -3.89 -5.04 -3.39
C GLY A 60 -2.41 -4.95 -3.06
N THR A 61 -1.57 -4.56 -4.01
CA THR A 61 -0.11 -4.57 -3.83
C THR A 61 0.56 -3.29 -4.30
N TYR A 62 1.65 -2.88 -3.66
CA TYR A 62 2.45 -1.74 -4.13
C TYR A 62 3.49 -2.12 -5.17
N SER A 63 3.89 -3.39 -5.17
CA SER A 63 4.81 -3.98 -6.13
C SER A 63 4.40 -5.43 -6.44
N LEU A 64 5.17 -6.13 -7.26
CA LEU A 64 5.09 -7.58 -7.51
C LEU A 64 6.40 -8.27 -7.12
N THR A 65 7.04 -7.75 -6.09
CA THR A 65 8.22 -8.36 -5.45
C THR A 65 7.81 -9.50 -4.52
N ALA A 66 8.76 -10.17 -3.87
CA ALA A 66 8.49 -11.29 -2.97
C ALA A 66 8.45 -10.90 -1.48
N TYR A 67 8.29 -9.62 -1.13
CA TYR A 67 8.35 -9.16 0.26
C TYR A 67 7.08 -9.47 1.07
N SER A 68 5.93 -9.64 0.42
CA SER A 68 4.67 -10.03 1.07
C SER A 68 3.96 -11.17 0.35
N ILE A 69 3.16 -11.94 1.10
CA ILE A 69 2.37 -13.05 0.56
C ILE A 69 1.38 -12.53 -0.49
N ASP A 70 0.80 -11.35 -0.28
CA ASP A 70 -0.14 -10.71 -1.20
C ASP A 70 0.50 -10.42 -2.56
N GLU A 71 1.75 -9.94 -2.56
CA GLU A 71 2.53 -9.69 -3.78
C GLU A 71 2.86 -10.98 -4.53
N VAL A 72 3.32 -11.99 -3.80
CA VAL A 72 3.59 -13.32 -4.35
C VAL A 72 2.34 -13.92 -4.99
N VAL A 73 1.19 -13.84 -4.31
CA VAL A 73 -0.09 -14.36 -4.81
C VAL A 73 -0.55 -13.62 -6.06
N ALA A 74 -0.51 -12.29 -6.07
CA ALA A 74 -0.91 -11.49 -7.23
C ALA A 74 -0.02 -11.81 -8.45
N ARG A 75 1.29 -11.87 -8.25
CA ARG A 75 2.28 -12.16 -9.28
C ARG A 75 2.15 -13.59 -9.83
N ASP A 76 2.13 -14.59 -8.95
CA ASP A 76 2.09 -16.00 -9.35
C ASP A 76 0.76 -16.33 -10.04
N TYR A 77 -0.35 -15.70 -9.64
CA TYR A 77 -1.60 -15.84 -10.39
C TYR A 77 -1.49 -15.35 -11.83
N ILE A 78 -0.93 -14.15 -12.05
CA ILE A 78 -0.80 -13.59 -13.40
C ILE A 78 0.09 -14.49 -14.28
N ILE A 79 1.15 -15.05 -13.70
CA ILE A 79 2.11 -15.91 -14.41
C ILE A 79 1.56 -17.30 -14.70
N ASP A 80 1.01 -17.98 -13.68
CA ASP A 80 0.66 -19.40 -13.77
C ASP A 80 -0.75 -19.59 -14.36
N GLU A 81 -1.72 -18.73 -14.02
CA GLU A 81 -3.11 -18.85 -14.50
C GLU A 81 -3.34 -18.12 -15.83
N LYS A 82 -2.39 -17.27 -16.25
CA LYS A 82 -2.35 -16.55 -17.53
C LYS A 82 -3.72 -15.95 -17.90
N PRO A 83 -4.23 -14.96 -17.13
CA PRO A 83 -5.48 -14.30 -17.47
C PRO A 83 -5.41 -13.72 -18.88
N ASP A 84 -6.53 -13.70 -19.59
CA ASP A 84 -6.60 -13.16 -20.95
C ASP A 84 -6.29 -11.65 -20.98
N VAL A 85 -6.60 -10.95 -19.89
CA VAL A 85 -6.29 -9.52 -19.71
C VAL A 85 -6.25 -9.15 -18.22
N VAL A 86 -5.37 -8.21 -17.88
CA VAL A 86 -5.30 -7.59 -16.56
C VAL A 86 -5.87 -6.17 -16.64
N ILE A 87 -6.91 -5.91 -15.83
CA ILE A 87 -7.36 -4.54 -15.58
C ILE A 87 -6.55 -4.01 -14.40
N HIS A 88 -5.67 -3.04 -14.67
CA HIS A 88 -4.95 -2.32 -13.64
C HIS A 88 -5.77 -1.12 -13.17
N VAL A 89 -6.32 -1.21 -11.96
CA VAL A 89 -7.03 -0.11 -11.30
C VAL A 89 -6.02 0.84 -10.69
N ILE A 90 -6.08 2.09 -11.12
CA ILE A 90 -5.22 3.19 -10.70
C ILE A 90 -6.08 4.29 -10.08
N ASP A 91 -5.67 4.78 -8.91
CA ASP A 91 -6.24 6.00 -8.34
C ASP A 91 -5.75 7.24 -9.12
N ALA A 92 -6.67 7.92 -9.81
CA ALA A 92 -6.38 9.11 -10.60
C ALA A 92 -5.93 10.31 -9.75
N THR A 93 -6.26 10.34 -8.45
CA THR A 93 -5.81 11.40 -7.53
C THR A 93 -4.34 11.25 -7.13
N ASN A 94 -3.84 10.00 -7.15
CA ASN A 94 -2.46 9.65 -6.80
C ASN A 94 -1.75 8.90 -7.94
N PHE A 95 -1.90 9.43 -9.15
CA PHE A 95 -1.55 8.74 -10.38
C PHE A 95 -0.08 8.29 -10.45
N GLU A 96 0.87 9.17 -10.09
CA GLU A 96 2.33 8.89 -10.13
C GLU A 96 2.70 7.64 -9.33
N ARG A 97 2.23 7.54 -8.08
CA ARG A 97 2.56 6.44 -7.18
C ARG A 97 2.10 5.08 -7.71
N ASN A 98 0.99 5.07 -8.45
CA ASN A 98 0.42 3.84 -9.01
C ASN A 98 1.21 3.34 -10.23
N LEU A 99 1.87 4.25 -10.98
CA LEU A 99 2.61 3.89 -12.19
C LEU A 99 3.76 2.92 -11.92
N TYR A 100 4.29 2.87 -10.70
CA TYR A 100 5.31 1.89 -10.33
C TYR A 100 4.80 0.44 -10.51
N LEU A 101 3.57 0.14 -10.09
CA LEU A 101 2.98 -1.19 -10.32
C LEU A 101 2.72 -1.44 -11.82
N THR A 102 2.28 -0.41 -12.56
CA THR A 102 2.11 -0.48 -14.02
C THR A 102 3.39 -0.98 -14.70
N THR A 103 4.55 -0.46 -14.28
CA THR A 103 5.85 -0.86 -14.84
C THR A 103 6.12 -2.36 -14.73
N GLN A 104 5.74 -2.95 -13.59
CA GLN A 104 5.99 -4.36 -13.31
C GLN A 104 4.98 -5.28 -14.00
N LEU A 105 3.74 -4.82 -14.12
CA LEU A 105 2.71 -5.51 -14.90
C LEU A 105 3.07 -5.57 -16.38
N MET A 106 3.61 -4.48 -16.96
CA MET A 106 4.09 -4.46 -18.34
C MET A 106 5.18 -5.49 -18.61
N GLU A 107 6.10 -5.68 -17.66
CA GLU A 107 7.17 -6.67 -17.78
C GLU A 107 6.70 -8.11 -17.80
N LEU A 108 5.56 -8.40 -17.15
CA LEU A 108 4.94 -9.72 -17.21
C LEU A 108 4.40 -10.04 -18.60
N GLY A 109 4.32 -9.06 -19.51
CA GLY A 109 3.91 -9.26 -20.90
C GLY A 109 2.45 -9.68 -21.03
N VAL A 110 1.61 -9.40 -20.04
CA VAL A 110 0.18 -9.69 -20.07
C VAL A 110 -0.59 -8.55 -20.72
N PRO A 111 -1.67 -8.82 -21.48
CA PRO A 111 -2.52 -7.76 -22.01
C PRO A 111 -3.07 -6.90 -20.85
N LEU A 112 -2.98 -5.57 -20.99
CA LEU A 112 -3.23 -4.63 -19.89
C LEU A 112 -4.23 -3.55 -20.31
N VAL A 113 -5.15 -3.23 -19.39
CA VAL A 113 -6.05 -2.06 -19.52
C VAL A 113 -6.02 -1.28 -18.22
N ILE A 114 -5.82 0.03 -18.29
CA ILE A 114 -5.85 0.90 -17.11
C ILE A 114 -7.28 1.39 -16.85
N ALA A 115 -7.77 1.18 -15.63
CA ALA A 115 -8.94 1.85 -15.10
C ALA A 115 -8.50 3.02 -14.23
N LEU A 116 -8.61 4.26 -14.74
CA LEU A 116 -8.37 5.48 -13.98
C LEU A 116 -9.57 5.72 -13.06
N ASN A 117 -9.53 5.19 -11.85
CA ASN A 117 -10.60 5.29 -10.87
C ASN A 117 -10.51 6.60 -10.07
N MET A 118 -11.61 6.99 -9.41
CA MET A 118 -11.70 8.28 -8.70
C MET A 118 -11.44 9.48 -9.63
N SER A 119 -11.76 9.33 -10.92
CA SER A 119 -11.50 10.36 -11.93
C SER A 119 -12.26 11.66 -11.68
N ASP A 120 -13.45 11.58 -11.09
CA ASP A 120 -14.24 12.75 -10.71
C ASP A 120 -13.56 13.57 -9.61
N GLU A 121 -12.97 12.91 -8.62
CA GLU A 121 -12.19 13.58 -7.57
C GLU A 121 -10.91 14.20 -8.13
N ALA A 122 -10.20 13.48 -9.00
CA ALA A 122 -9.01 14.01 -9.68
C ALA A 122 -9.33 15.26 -10.51
N GLU A 123 -10.41 15.23 -11.30
CA GLU A 123 -10.89 16.36 -12.10
C GLU A 123 -11.28 17.56 -11.23
N ASN A 124 -11.98 17.32 -10.12
CA ASN A 124 -12.34 18.38 -9.16
C ASN A 124 -11.10 19.02 -8.52
N ASN A 125 -10.03 18.25 -8.33
CA ASN A 125 -8.73 18.73 -7.85
C ASN A 125 -7.88 19.40 -8.93
N GLY A 126 -8.40 19.53 -10.15
CA GLY A 126 -7.72 20.14 -11.29
C GLY A 126 -6.71 19.22 -11.99
N THR A 127 -6.64 17.94 -11.62
CA THR A 127 -5.77 16.94 -12.25
C THR A 127 -6.34 16.51 -13.60
N ILE A 128 -5.59 16.73 -14.67
CA ILE A 128 -5.99 16.34 -16.03
C ILE A 128 -5.03 15.26 -16.54
N ILE A 129 -5.54 14.04 -16.70
CA ILE A 129 -4.79 12.89 -17.22
C ILE A 129 -5.13 12.66 -18.70
N ASN A 130 -4.11 12.69 -19.56
CA ASN A 130 -4.25 12.49 -20.99
C ASN A 130 -4.18 11.01 -21.38
N ARG A 131 -5.36 10.38 -21.43
CA ARG A 131 -5.55 8.96 -21.82
C ARG A 131 -4.95 8.61 -23.19
N SER A 132 -5.00 9.53 -24.15
CA SER A 132 -4.44 9.31 -25.49
C SER A 132 -2.91 9.22 -25.46
N LEU A 133 -2.27 10.01 -24.60
CA LEU A 133 -0.82 9.95 -24.41
C LEU A 133 -0.40 8.70 -23.60
N ILE A 134 -1.21 8.27 -22.62
CA ILE A 134 -0.97 6.96 -21.96
C ILE A 134 -0.98 5.85 -23.01
N LYS A 135 -2.00 5.78 -23.87
CA LYS A 135 -2.07 4.80 -24.95
C LYS A 135 -0.90 4.92 -25.92
N LYS A 136 -0.39 6.12 -26.18
CA LYS A 136 0.75 6.34 -27.08
C LYS A 136 2.07 5.87 -26.47
N TYR A 137 2.31 6.15 -25.19
CA TYR A 137 3.61 5.91 -24.54
C TYR A 137 3.72 4.53 -23.89
N PHE A 138 2.65 4.06 -23.26
CA PHE A 138 2.62 2.76 -22.59
C PHE A 138 2.00 1.66 -23.46
N GLU A 139 1.40 2.02 -24.61
CA GLU A 139 0.64 1.10 -25.47
C GLU A 139 -0.60 0.49 -24.78
N ILE A 140 -0.95 1.01 -23.60
CA ILE A 140 -2.06 0.52 -22.77
C ILE A 140 -3.28 1.43 -22.92
N PRO A 141 -4.47 0.90 -23.27
CA PRO A 141 -5.70 1.68 -23.21
C PRO A 141 -6.03 2.09 -21.77
N ALA A 142 -6.36 3.38 -21.57
CA ALA A 142 -6.74 3.94 -20.28
C ALA A 142 -8.16 4.49 -20.30
N ILE A 143 -9.01 3.99 -19.41
CA ILE A 143 -10.44 4.31 -19.34
C ILE A 143 -10.72 5.12 -18.08
N ARG A 144 -11.50 6.20 -18.24
CA ARG A 144 -11.96 7.02 -17.12
C ARG A 144 -13.04 6.25 -16.37
N THR A 145 -12.90 6.07 -15.06
CA THR A 145 -13.85 5.33 -14.24
C THR A 145 -14.17 6.03 -12.93
N VAL A 146 -15.40 5.85 -12.46
CA VAL A 146 -15.82 6.21 -11.09
C VAL A 146 -16.58 5.02 -10.53
N GLY A 147 -15.84 4.11 -9.87
CA GLY A 147 -16.37 2.82 -9.42
C GLY A 147 -17.60 2.94 -8.51
N SER A 148 -17.64 3.97 -7.65
CA SER A 148 -18.76 4.22 -6.73
C SER A 148 -20.06 4.63 -7.44
N LYS A 149 -19.96 5.19 -8.64
CA LYS A 149 -21.10 5.64 -9.46
C LYS A 149 -21.40 4.71 -10.64
N GLY A 150 -20.54 3.70 -10.87
CA GLY A 150 -20.63 2.80 -12.02
C GLY A 150 -20.24 3.46 -13.36
N GLU A 151 -19.65 4.66 -13.35
CA GLU A 151 -19.27 5.35 -14.58
C GLU A 151 -18.06 4.71 -15.24
N GLY A 152 -18.10 4.54 -16.56
CA GLY A 152 -16.99 4.03 -17.37
C GLY A 152 -16.78 2.51 -17.33
N LEU A 153 -17.56 1.77 -16.54
CA LEU A 153 -17.38 0.32 -16.37
C LEU A 153 -17.69 -0.48 -17.65
N ASP A 154 -18.74 -0.11 -18.39
CA ASP A 154 -19.07 -0.75 -19.67
C ASP A 154 -18.01 -0.48 -20.76
N GLU A 155 -17.38 0.69 -20.72
CA GLU A 155 -16.27 1.04 -21.61
C GLU A 155 -15.02 0.25 -21.23
N LEU A 156 -14.74 0.14 -19.93
CA LEU A 156 -13.63 -0.63 -19.37
C LEU A 156 -13.71 -2.11 -19.76
N LEU A 157 -14.86 -2.75 -19.58
CA LEU A 157 -15.04 -4.15 -19.97
C LEU A 157 -14.88 -4.34 -21.48
N ARG A 158 -15.40 -3.44 -22.31
CA ARG A 158 -15.23 -3.53 -23.77
C ARG A 158 -13.77 -3.36 -24.20
N ALA A 159 -13.04 -2.44 -23.57
CA ALA A 159 -11.61 -2.27 -23.80
C ALA A 159 -10.84 -3.53 -23.40
N ALA A 160 -11.14 -4.12 -22.24
CA ALA A 160 -10.52 -5.37 -21.77
C ALA A 160 -10.79 -6.54 -22.72
N LEU A 161 -12.01 -6.66 -23.26
CA LEU A 161 -12.35 -7.71 -24.24
C LEU A 161 -11.61 -7.53 -25.56
N THR A 162 -11.41 -6.28 -26.00
CA THR A 162 -10.63 -5.99 -27.22
C THR A 162 -9.16 -6.31 -26.99
N GLU A 163 -8.62 -5.93 -25.83
CA GLU A 163 -7.23 -6.18 -25.47
C GLU A 163 -6.92 -7.66 -25.25
N ALA A 164 -7.90 -8.44 -24.80
CA ALA A 164 -7.80 -9.90 -24.69
C ALA A 164 -7.72 -10.62 -26.05
N GLU A 165 -8.06 -9.94 -27.15
CA GLU A 165 -7.99 -10.49 -28.51
C GLU A 165 -6.74 -10.04 -29.27
N THR A 166 -6.08 -8.97 -28.83
CA THR A 166 -4.78 -8.56 -29.35
C THR A 166 -3.67 -9.45 -28.81
N SER A 167 -2.63 -9.68 -29.63
CA SER A 167 -1.40 -10.28 -29.08
C SER A 167 -0.81 -9.30 -28.07
N PRO A 168 -0.27 -9.76 -26.92
CA PRO A 168 0.35 -8.86 -25.96
C PRO A 168 1.48 -8.10 -26.67
N HIS A 169 1.26 -6.80 -26.87
CA HIS A 169 2.25 -5.88 -27.41
C HIS A 169 2.63 -4.91 -26.29
N HIS A 170 3.83 -5.13 -25.74
CA HIS A 170 4.53 -4.14 -24.94
C HIS A 170 5.98 -4.14 -25.42
N GLU A 171 6.18 -3.76 -26.69
CA GLU A 171 7.53 -3.64 -27.28
C GLU A 171 8.34 -2.57 -26.52
N HIS A 172 7.65 -1.59 -25.93
CA HIS A 172 8.21 -0.57 -25.07
C HIS A 172 8.41 -1.07 -23.64
N ALA A 173 9.36 -1.99 -23.46
CA ALA A 173 9.83 -2.36 -22.14
C ALA A 173 10.58 -1.18 -21.49
N ILE A 174 10.56 -1.14 -20.16
CA ILE A 174 11.37 -0.18 -19.40
C ILE A 174 12.83 -0.54 -19.59
N GLY A 175 13.60 0.46 -20.01
CA GLY A 175 15.03 0.34 -20.25
C GLY A 175 15.82 0.65 -18.98
N TYR A 176 16.59 -0.32 -18.51
CA TYR A 176 17.42 -0.22 -17.30
C TYR A 176 18.79 0.44 -17.52
N GLY A 177 19.03 0.99 -18.71
CA GLY A 177 20.33 1.52 -19.12
C GLY A 177 21.26 0.43 -19.68
N ASP A 178 22.25 0.83 -20.47
CA ASP A 178 23.05 -0.07 -21.31
C ASP A 178 23.78 -1.18 -20.54
N GLU A 179 24.16 -0.91 -19.28
CA GLU A 179 24.84 -1.91 -18.45
C GLU A 179 23.88 -3.00 -17.97
N ILE A 180 22.75 -2.63 -17.37
CA ILE A 180 21.77 -3.59 -16.85
C ILE A 180 21.09 -4.33 -18.00
N GLU A 181 20.78 -3.64 -19.11
CA GLU A 181 20.19 -4.28 -20.29
C GLU A 181 21.09 -5.35 -20.92
N ARG A 182 22.43 -5.18 -20.87
CA ARG A 182 23.36 -6.23 -21.30
C ARG A 182 23.25 -7.47 -20.42
N HIS A 183 23.22 -7.30 -19.09
CA HIS A 183 23.04 -8.41 -18.17
C HIS A 183 21.68 -9.10 -18.34
N ILE A 184 20.61 -8.32 -18.58
CA ILE A 184 19.28 -8.87 -18.90
C ILE A 184 19.35 -9.70 -20.18
N ALA A 185 19.97 -9.19 -21.25
CA ALA A 185 20.09 -9.91 -22.51
C ALA A 185 20.89 -11.22 -22.38
N ASP A 186 22.01 -11.19 -21.63
CA ASP A 186 22.82 -12.37 -21.35
C ASP A 186 22.02 -13.44 -20.58
N LEU A 187 21.25 -13.01 -19.56
CA LEU A 187 20.37 -13.91 -18.81
C LEU A 187 19.25 -14.48 -19.67
N VAL A 188 18.58 -13.65 -20.49
CA VAL A 188 17.54 -14.10 -21.42
C VAL A 188 18.07 -15.19 -22.35
N ALA A 189 19.25 -14.97 -22.95
CA ALA A 189 19.88 -15.95 -23.85
C ALA A 189 20.27 -17.27 -23.16
N VAL A 190 20.44 -17.27 -21.83
CA VAL A 190 20.65 -18.48 -21.03
C VAL A 190 19.31 -19.14 -20.69
N LEU A 191 18.33 -18.36 -20.22
CA LEU A 191 17.00 -18.84 -19.82
C LEU A 191 16.25 -19.49 -20.99
N GLU A 192 16.36 -18.94 -22.19
CA GLU A 192 15.74 -19.49 -23.41
C GLU A 192 16.30 -20.86 -23.84
N ARG A 193 17.46 -21.29 -23.29
CA ARG A 193 18.00 -22.63 -23.53
C ARG A 193 17.21 -23.73 -22.82
N ASP A 194 16.34 -23.36 -21.88
CA ASP A 194 15.34 -24.25 -21.28
C ASP A 194 13.93 -23.88 -21.80
N PRO A 195 13.42 -24.58 -22.83
CA PRO A 195 12.12 -24.29 -23.41
C PRO A 195 10.96 -24.47 -22.43
N ALA A 196 11.10 -25.35 -21.43
CA ALA A 196 10.04 -25.58 -20.44
C ALA A 196 9.91 -24.37 -19.51
N LEU A 197 11.05 -23.79 -19.11
CA LEU A 197 11.10 -22.57 -18.32
C LEU A 197 10.59 -21.37 -19.11
N ALA A 198 11.07 -21.18 -20.34
CA ALA A 198 10.68 -20.07 -21.21
C ALA A 198 9.20 -20.10 -21.66
N ALA A 199 8.59 -21.29 -21.73
CA ALA A 199 7.15 -21.42 -22.00
C ALA A 199 6.27 -21.05 -20.79
N ARG A 200 6.81 -21.23 -19.58
CA ARG A 200 6.09 -20.94 -18.33
C ARG A 200 6.25 -19.49 -17.91
N TYR A 201 7.47 -18.96 -17.92
CA TYR A 201 7.81 -17.62 -17.45
C TYR A 201 8.33 -16.75 -18.60
N PRO A 202 7.91 -15.48 -18.72
CA PRO A 202 8.51 -14.56 -19.67
C PRO A 202 10.02 -14.42 -19.39
N PRO A 203 10.92 -14.72 -20.34
CA PRO A 203 12.36 -14.76 -20.08
C PRO A 203 12.93 -13.44 -19.57
N ARG A 204 12.50 -12.31 -20.15
CA ARG A 204 12.94 -10.97 -19.72
C ARG A 204 12.51 -10.67 -18.28
N TRP A 205 11.27 -10.98 -17.92
CA TRP A 205 10.79 -10.78 -16.55
C TRP A 205 11.61 -11.62 -15.56
N LEU A 206 11.85 -12.89 -15.88
CA LEU A 206 12.62 -13.77 -15.01
C LEU A 206 14.06 -13.28 -14.85
N ALA A 207 14.70 -12.80 -15.93
CA ALA A 207 16.02 -12.17 -15.89
C ALA A 207 16.06 -10.94 -14.98
N VAL A 208 15.07 -10.04 -15.09
CA VAL A 208 14.96 -8.84 -14.22
C VAL A 208 14.85 -9.25 -12.75
N ARG A 209 13.98 -10.22 -12.41
CA ARG A 209 13.80 -10.67 -11.02
C ARG A 209 15.05 -11.33 -10.44
N LEU A 210 15.79 -12.09 -11.27
CA LEU A 210 17.04 -12.71 -10.85
C LEU A 210 18.13 -11.67 -10.57
N LEU A 211 18.19 -10.59 -11.34
CA LEU A 211 19.10 -9.45 -11.09
C LEU A 211 18.72 -8.65 -9.85
N GLU A 212 17.43 -8.51 -9.56
CA GLU A 212 16.92 -7.92 -8.30
C GLU A 212 17.20 -8.81 -7.08
N GLY A 213 17.68 -10.04 -7.28
CA GLY A 213 17.96 -10.97 -6.18
C GLY A 213 16.71 -11.64 -5.60
N ASP A 214 15.59 -11.68 -6.33
CA ASP A 214 14.34 -12.31 -5.88
C ASP A 214 14.57 -13.81 -5.60
N GLU A 215 14.44 -14.20 -4.33
CA GLU A 215 14.70 -15.58 -3.89
C GLU A 215 13.66 -16.55 -4.46
N ASN A 216 12.41 -16.13 -4.66
CA ASN A 216 11.39 -16.97 -5.28
C ASN A 216 11.70 -17.23 -6.76
N ALA A 217 12.27 -16.25 -7.46
CA ALA A 217 12.78 -16.45 -8.84
C ALA A 217 13.96 -17.44 -8.86
N ARG A 218 14.86 -17.39 -7.87
CA ARG A 218 15.97 -18.34 -7.72
C ARG A 218 15.49 -19.76 -7.46
N GLU A 219 14.50 -19.94 -6.58
CA GLU A 219 13.87 -21.24 -6.33
C GLU A 219 13.27 -21.84 -7.61
N LYS A 220 12.62 -21.01 -8.43
CA LYS A 220 11.99 -21.43 -9.70
C LYS A 220 13.02 -21.95 -10.73
N ILE A 221 14.26 -21.46 -10.71
CA ILE A 221 15.32 -21.92 -11.61
C ILE A 221 16.23 -23.00 -11.01
N ALA A 222 16.15 -23.27 -9.70
CA ALA A 222 17.06 -24.19 -9.02
C ALA A 222 17.03 -25.62 -9.59
N ALA A 223 15.86 -26.06 -10.09
CA ALA A 223 15.68 -27.36 -10.72
C ALA A 223 15.94 -27.35 -12.25
N SER A 224 16.23 -26.18 -12.83
CA SER A 224 16.43 -26.05 -14.27
C SER A 224 17.87 -26.42 -14.67
N PRO A 225 18.09 -27.08 -15.83
CA PRO A 225 19.42 -27.36 -16.35
C PRO A 225 20.29 -26.12 -16.58
N VAL A 226 19.68 -24.93 -16.70
CA VAL A 226 20.39 -23.67 -16.91
C VAL A 226 20.76 -22.94 -15.62
N GLY A 227 20.36 -23.45 -14.45
CA GLY A 227 20.54 -22.79 -13.15
C GLY A 227 21.99 -22.40 -12.86
N ASP A 228 22.95 -23.30 -13.14
CA ASP A 228 24.38 -23.02 -12.94
C ASP A 228 24.90 -21.92 -13.87
N SER A 229 24.41 -21.87 -15.11
CA SER A 229 24.78 -20.85 -16.09
C SER A 229 24.22 -19.48 -15.70
N VAL A 230 22.98 -19.44 -15.21
CA VAL A 230 22.36 -18.24 -14.67
C VAL A 230 23.14 -17.72 -13.46
N ASN A 231 23.46 -18.60 -12.50
CA ASN A 231 24.23 -18.25 -11.31
C ASN A 231 25.64 -17.73 -11.65
N ALA A 232 26.24 -18.19 -12.75
CA ALA A 232 27.51 -17.67 -13.22
C ALA A 232 27.41 -16.21 -13.69
N VAL A 233 26.31 -15.84 -14.37
CA VAL A 233 26.05 -14.44 -14.79
C VAL A 233 25.79 -13.56 -13.57
N LEU A 234 24.96 -14.02 -12.63
CA LEU A 234 24.59 -13.25 -11.42
C LEU A 234 25.78 -13.00 -10.47
N LYS A 235 26.80 -13.85 -10.47
CA LYS A 235 28.02 -13.64 -9.66
C LYS A 235 28.83 -12.41 -10.07
N ALA A 236 28.65 -11.92 -11.29
CA ALA A 236 29.33 -10.73 -11.78
C ALA A 236 28.62 -9.42 -11.35
N THR A 237 27.43 -9.53 -10.76
CA THR A 237 26.59 -8.39 -10.36
C THR A 237 26.44 -8.33 -8.85
N ASP A 238 26.30 -7.12 -8.30
CA ASP A 238 25.93 -6.90 -6.91
C ASP A 238 24.39 -6.74 -6.81
N PRO A 239 23.64 -7.71 -6.25
CA PRO A 239 22.18 -7.69 -6.27
C PRO A 239 21.56 -6.46 -5.60
N GLU A 240 22.08 -6.04 -4.44
CA GLU A 240 21.52 -4.91 -3.68
C GLU A 240 21.66 -3.60 -4.46
N ASN A 241 22.84 -3.37 -5.03
CA ASN A 241 23.09 -2.19 -5.86
C ASN A 241 22.31 -2.24 -7.19
N THR A 242 22.13 -3.43 -7.76
CA THR A 242 21.37 -3.59 -9.02
C THR A 242 19.88 -3.38 -8.78
N GLU A 243 19.31 -3.90 -7.69
CA GLU A 243 17.91 -3.66 -7.28
C GLU A 243 17.65 -2.16 -7.11
N ALA A 244 18.53 -1.46 -6.36
CA ALA A 244 18.42 -0.03 -6.15
C ALA A 244 18.50 0.75 -7.49
N ALA A 245 19.48 0.43 -8.34
CA ALA A 245 19.64 1.08 -9.65
C ALA A 245 18.43 0.84 -10.58
N MET A 246 17.86 -0.37 -10.57
CA MET A 246 16.65 -0.67 -11.36
C MET A 246 15.42 0.06 -10.83
N ALA A 247 15.26 0.15 -9.50
CA ALA A 247 14.18 0.91 -8.88
C ALA A 247 14.27 2.40 -9.25
N ASP A 248 15.46 3.00 -9.13
CA ASP A 248 15.73 4.38 -9.55
C ASP A 248 15.36 4.59 -11.01
N ARG A 249 15.75 3.65 -11.88
CA ARG A 249 15.47 3.75 -13.32
C ARG A 249 13.99 3.66 -13.67
N ARG A 250 13.20 2.87 -12.93
CA ARG A 250 11.73 2.88 -13.05
C ARG A 250 11.17 4.25 -12.70
N TYR A 251 11.63 4.85 -11.60
CA TYR A 251 11.19 6.18 -11.19
C TYR A 251 11.62 7.28 -12.17
N GLU A 252 12.81 7.19 -12.76
CA GLU A 252 13.25 8.11 -13.82
C GLU A 252 12.33 8.05 -15.05
N VAL A 253 11.95 6.84 -15.49
CA VAL A 253 11.03 6.67 -16.62
C VAL A 253 9.64 7.22 -16.28
N ILE A 254 9.13 6.93 -15.08
CA ILE A 254 7.85 7.48 -14.60
C ILE A 254 7.92 9.01 -14.57
N GLY A 255 8.97 9.59 -13.97
CA GLY A 255 9.17 11.02 -13.87
C GLY A 255 9.37 11.72 -15.21
N ALA A 256 9.92 11.04 -16.22
CA ALA A 256 10.05 11.56 -17.58
C ALA A 256 8.72 11.54 -18.36
N LEU A 257 7.86 10.55 -18.10
CA LEU A 257 6.56 10.39 -18.78
C LEU A 257 5.46 11.21 -18.10
N LEU A 258 5.47 11.34 -16.79
CA LEU A 258 4.43 11.97 -15.99
C LEU A 258 4.06 13.40 -16.45
N PRO A 259 5.02 14.32 -16.71
CA PRO A 259 4.70 15.68 -17.15
C PRO A 259 4.05 15.73 -18.54
N GLN A 260 4.24 14.69 -19.35
CA GLN A 260 3.66 14.59 -20.68
C GLN A 260 2.22 14.08 -20.62
N ILE A 261 1.95 13.11 -19.74
CA ILE A 261 0.64 12.45 -19.62
C ILE A 261 -0.29 13.14 -18.62
N CYS A 262 0.23 13.99 -17.72
CA CYS A 262 -0.58 14.66 -16.71
C CYS A 262 -0.11 16.10 -16.46
N THR A 263 -1.02 17.05 -16.63
CA THR A 263 -0.73 18.49 -16.53
C THR A 263 -0.48 18.95 -15.10
N THR A 264 -1.12 18.30 -14.12
CA THR A 264 -1.22 18.78 -12.72
C THR A 264 -0.84 17.70 -11.69
N CYS A 265 -0.43 16.52 -12.15
CA CYS A 265 0.11 15.47 -11.27
C CYS A 265 1.48 15.88 -10.72
N VAL A 266 2.22 16.72 -11.45
CA VAL A 266 3.41 17.42 -10.95
C VAL A 266 2.92 18.60 -10.12
N LYS A 267 2.48 18.35 -8.89
CA LYS A 267 2.20 19.43 -7.95
C LYS A 267 3.53 20.05 -7.52
N GLU A 268 3.66 21.37 -7.69
CA GLU A 268 4.63 22.12 -6.90
C GLU A 268 4.39 21.82 -5.42
N MET A 269 5.49 21.62 -4.68
CA MET A 269 5.51 21.27 -3.27
C MET A 269 4.41 21.99 -2.50
N ASN A 270 3.44 21.25 -1.99
CA ASN A 270 2.49 21.81 -1.04
C ASN A 270 3.26 22.20 0.23
N VAL A 271 2.69 23.09 1.04
CA VAL A 271 3.27 23.45 2.36
C VAL A 271 3.50 22.19 3.22
N SER A 272 2.69 21.13 3.03
CA SER A 272 2.92 19.80 3.60
C SER A 272 4.22 19.13 3.15
N ASP A 273 4.63 19.26 1.88
CA ASP A 273 5.82 18.59 1.34
C ASP A 273 7.12 19.25 1.82
N VAL A 274 7.08 20.58 2.06
CA VAL A 274 8.20 21.32 2.69
C VAL A 274 8.34 20.93 4.15
N ILE A 275 7.23 20.80 4.88
CA ILE A 275 7.21 20.32 6.25
C ILE A 275 7.73 18.88 6.28
N ASP A 276 7.26 18.01 5.39
CA ASP A 276 7.68 16.61 5.31
C ASP A 276 9.17 16.48 5.05
N ARG A 277 9.78 17.30 4.18
CA ARG A 277 11.22 17.27 3.92
C ARG A 277 12.06 17.68 5.13
N VAL A 278 11.56 18.59 5.97
CA VAL A 278 12.25 19.05 7.19
C VAL A 278 12.02 18.08 8.35
N VAL A 279 10.82 17.52 8.46
CA VAL A 279 10.41 16.55 9.49
C VAL A 279 11.05 15.18 9.27
N THR A 280 11.31 14.78 8.03
CA THR A 280 11.93 13.49 7.68
C THR A 280 13.42 13.57 7.43
N ASP A 281 14.05 14.75 7.54
CA ASP A 281 15.49 14.88 7.41
C ASP A 281 16.20 14.08 8.51
N ARG A 282 17.26 13.36 8.12
CA ARG A 282 17.99 12.42 8.97
C ARG A 282 18.62 13.05 10.23
N TRP A 283 18.77 14.37 10.30
CA TRP A 283 19.30 15.09 11.47
C TRP A 283 18.23 15.91 12.20
N LEU A 284 17.27 16.50 11.47
CA LEU A 284 16.25 17.37 12.06
C LEU A 284 14.99 16.61 12.53
N GLY A 285 14.73 15.42 11.99
CA GLY A 285 13.54 14.65 12.32
C GLY A 285 13.44 14.25 13.79
N ILE A 286 14.54 13.87 14.43
CA ILE A 286 14.56 13.46 15.85
C ILE A 286 14.31 14.67 16.79
N PRO A 287 15.03 15.81 16.68
CA PRO A 287 14.74 16.99 17.50
C PRO A 287 13.30 17.51 17.34
N ILE A 288 12.79 17.53 16.10
CA ILE A 288 11.41 17.96 15.82
C ILE A 288 10.42 17.01 16.45
N PHE A 289 10.66 15.70 16.35
CA PHE A 289 9.85 14.67 16.98
C PHE A 289 9.80 14.81 18.50
N LEU A 290 10.95 14.98 19.15
CA LEU A 290 11.00 15.19 20.59
C LEU A 290 10.30 16.48 21.01
N ALA A 291 10.43 17.56 20.23
CA ALA A 291 9.73 18.82 20.49
C ALA A 291 8.21 18.68 20.34
N LEU A 292 7.74 17.95 19.32
CA LEU A 292 6.32 17.66 19.09
C LEU A 292 5.73 16.79 20.20
N MET A 293 6.44 15.74 20.62
CA MET A 293 6.02 14.90 21.74
C MET A 293 6.00 15.66 23.05
N TRP A 294 7.03 16.47 23.32
CA TRP A 294 7.06 17.34 24.49
C TRP A 294 5.88 18.31 24.49
N ALA A 295 5.59 18.96 23.35
CA ALA A 295 4.44 19.85 23.22
C ALA A 295 3.11 19.11 23.39
N ALA A 296 2.98 17.89 22.89
CA ALA A 296 1.80 17.06 23.09
C ALA A 296 1.56 16.76 24.57
N PHE A 297 2.59 16.32 25.31
CA PHE A 297 2.49 16.06 26.75
C PHE A 297 2.19 17.32 27.55
N GLU A 298 2.90 18.42 27.29
CA GLU A 298 2.69 19.70 27.97
C GLU A 298 1.25 20.20 27.75
N LEU A 299 0.76 20.11 26.50
CA LEU A 299 -0.61 20.51 26.18
C LEU A 299 -1.62 19.59 26.87
N THR A 300 -1.38 18.28 26.93
CA THR A 300 -2.22 17.34 27.67
C THR A 300 -2.34 17.76 29.12
N PHE A 301 -1.22 17.96 29.84
CA PHE A 301 -1.26 18.35 31.25
C PHE A 301 -1.90 19.72 31.46
N ALA A 302 -1.57 20.70 30.61
CA ALA A 302 -2.12 22.05 30.69
C ALA A 302 -3.64 22.05 30.53
N VAL A 303 -4.17 21.29 29.57
CA VAL A 303 -5.61 21.22 29.31
C VAL A 303 -6.32 20.33 30.32
N ALA A 304 -5.72 19.24 30.78
CA ALA A 304 -6.34 18.29 31.69
C ALA A 304 -6.41 18.78 33.14
N THR A 305 -5.43 19.57 33.60
CA THR A 305 -5.31 20.01 35.01
C THR A 305 -6.59 20.65 35.57
N PRO A 306 -7.29 21.56 34.87
CA PRO A 306 -8.56 22.09 35.35
C PRO A 306 -9.63 21.01 35.56
N PHE A 307 -9.71 20.01 34.68
CA PHE A 307 -10.68 18.92 34.79
C PHE A 307 -10.31 17.95 35.93
N MET A 308 -9.02 17.62 36.05
CA MET A 308 -8.50 16.81 37.15
C MET A 308 -8.84 17.44 38.50
N SER A 309 -8.57 18.75 38.64
CA SER A 309 -8.85 19.50 39.87
C SER A 309 -10.34 19.55 40.19
N ALA A 310 -11.20 19.65 39.16
CA ALA A 310 -12.65 19.62 39.35
C ALA A 310 -13.14 18.25 39.83
N ILE A 311 -12.64 17.16 39.24
CA ILE A 311 -12.97 15.79 39.67
C ILE A 311 -12.52 15.56 41.11
N ASP A 312 -11.28 15.94 41.43
CA ASP A 312 -10.73 15.81 42.78
C ASP A 312 -11.58 16.56 43.82
N ALA A 313 -11.93 17.82 43.54
CA ALA A 313 -12.77 18.63 44.41
C ALA A 313 -14.18 18.02 44.63
N ILE A 314 -14.80 17.47 43.57
CA ILE A 314 -16.11 16.81 43.67
C ILE A 314 -16.00 15.55 44.53
N MET A 315 -14.98 14.72 44.29
CA MET A 315 -14.80 13.46 45.01
C MET A 315 -14.46 13.70 46.48
N ALA A 316 -13.61 14.68 46.78
CA ALA A 316 -13.32 15.11 48.14
C ALA A 316 -14.58 15.62 48.87
N SER A 317 -15.38 16.45 48.20
CA SER A 317 -16.65 16.95 48.77
C SER A 317 -17.64 15.82 49.06
N LEU A 318 -17.70 14.82 48.19
CA LEU A 318 -18.58 13.66 48.36
C LEU A 318 -18.11 12.75 49.50
N ALA A 319 -16.79 12.53 49.62
CA ALA A 319 -16.21 11.78 50.72
C ALA A 319 -16.46 12.48 52.07
N GLU A 320 -16.26 13.80 52.14
CA GLU A 320 -16.51 14.60 53.34
C GLU A 320 -18.00 14.61 53.72
N TYR A 321 -18.90 14.66 52.73
CA TYR A 321 -20.34 14.55 52.97
C TYR A 321 -20.72 13.21 53.61
N ILE A 322 -20.17 12.10 53.11
CA ILE A 322 -20.43 10.77 53.73
C ILE A 322 -19.85 10.70 55.13
N ALA A 323 -18.63 11.20 55.33
CA ALA A 323 -17.98 11.21 56.65
C ALA A 323 -18.76 12.03 57.70
N THR A 324 -19.43 13.11 57.28
CA THR A 324 -20.20 14.01 58.17
C THR A 324 -21.69 13.71 58.24
N SER A 325 -22.20 12.76 57.45
CA SER A 325 -23.63 12.42 57.36
C SER A 325 -24.25 11.80 58.63
N GLY A 326 -23.45 11.48 59.64
CA GLY A 326 -23.92 10.83 60.88
C GLY A 326 -24.20 9.33 60.70
N MET A 327 -23.63 8.69 59.68
CA MET A 327 -23.80 7.26 59.42
C MET A 327 -23.07 6.41 60.48
N GLU A 328 -23.83 5.54 61.16
CA GLU A 328 -23.27 4.50 62.02
C GLU A 328 -23.31 3.12 61.35
N PRO A 329 -22.32 2.26 61.59
CA PRO A 329 -21.13 2.48 62.43
C PRO A 329 -20.04 3.32 61.72
N ALA A 330 -19.23 4.05 62.49
CA ALA A 330 -18.22 4.99 61.96
C ALA A 330 -17.21 4.35 60.97
N TRP A 331 -16.91 3.06 61.12
CA TRP A 331 -16.03 2.34 60.18
C TRP A 331 -16.63 2.17 58.79
N LEU A 332 -17.97 2.16 58.68
CA LEU A 332 -18.66 2.05 57.40
C LEU A 332 -18.63 3.39 56.66
N ALA A 333 -18.78 4.50 57.38
CA ALA A 333 -18.65 5.84 56.82
C ALA A 333 -17.24 6.09 56.25
N SER A 334 -16.19 5.69 56.98
CA SER A 334 -14.81 5.80 56.48
C SER A 334 -14.51 4.86 55.31
N LEU A 335 -15.06 3.64 55.33
CA LEU A 335 -14.92 2.70 54.21
C LEU A 335 -15.54 3.27 52.92
N LEU A 336 -16.72 3.89 53.01
CA LEU A 336 -17.42 4.46 51.86
C LEU A 336 -16.77 5.77 51.38
N GLY A 337 -16.44 6.68 52.30
CA GLY A 337 -15.83 7.98 51.98
C GLY A 337 -14.39 7.86 51.53
N ASP A 338 -13.49 7.47 52.44
CA ASP A 338 -12.05 7.43 52.15
C ASP A 338 -11.67 6.21 51.30
N GLY A 339 -12.31 5.07 51.55
CA GLY A 339 -12.00 3.81 50.87
C GLY A 339 -12.52 3.80 49.43
N ILE A 340 -13.84 3.78 49.25
CA ILE A 340 -14.47 3.63 47.93
C ILE A 340 -14.43 4.93 47.14
N ILE A 341 -14.95 6.03 47.70
CA ILE A 341 -15.01 7.30 46.96
C ILE A 341 -13.60 7.85 46.73
N GLY A 342 -12.76 7.90 47.76
CA GLY A 342 -11.35 8.29 47.61
C GLY A 342 -10.61 7.43 46.57
N GLY A 343 -10.77 6.10 46.65
CA GLY A 343 -10.16 5.17 45.69
C GLY A 343 -10.67 5.36 44.25
N MET A 344 -11.98 5.55 44.06
CA MET A 344 -12.55 5.87 42.75
C MET A 344 -12.07 7.21 42.23
N GLY A 345 -11.95 8.23 43.10
CA GLY A 345 -11.46 9.55 42.74
C GLY A 345 -10.05 9.50 42.18
N ALA A 346 -9.16 8.74 42.83
CA ALA A 346 -7.79 8.54 42.38
C ALA A 346 -7.72 7.96 40.96
N VAL A 347 -8.63 7.05 40.58
CA VAL A 347 -8.69 6.49 39.21
C VAL A 347 -9.31 7.48 38.22
N LEU A 348 -10.41 8.14 38.60
CA LEU A 348 -11.15 9.06 37.73
C LEU A 348 -10.33 10.29 37.33
N ILE A 349 -9.41 10.75 38.19
CA ILE A 349 -8.51 11.87 37.90
C ILE A 349 -7.63 11.61 36.68
N PHE A 350 -7.31 10.36 36.34
CA PHE A 350 -6.48 10.04 35.16
C PHE A 350 -7.27 10.08 33.84
N ILE A 351 -8.60 9.97 33.87
CA ILE A 351 -9.42 9.87 32.65
C ILE A 351 -9.26 11.10 31.73
N PRO A 352 -9.32 12.35 32.22
CA PRO A 352 -9.11 13.52 31.37
C PRO A 352 -7.74 13.52 30.69
N ASN A 353 -6.67 13.18 31.41
CA ASN A 353 -5.31 13.08 30.86
C ASN A 353 -5.26 12.06 29.71
N ILE A 354 -5.74 10.84 29.95
CA ILE A 354 -5.71 9.76 28.96
C ILE A 354 -6.55 10.16 27.72
N PHE A 355 -7.74 10.72 27.93
CA PHE A 355 -8.60 11.15 26.83
C PHE A 355 -7.94 12.22 25.97
N ILE A 356 -7.38 13.27 26.58
CA ILE A 356 -6.73 14.36 25.85
C ILE A 356 -5.46 13.87 25.15
N LEU A 357 -4.67 13.02 25.81
CA LEU A 357 -3.50 12.40 25.21
C LEU A 357 -3.88 11.57 23.98
N LEU A 358 -4.86 10.67 24.10
CA LEU A 358 -5.34 9.85 22.98
C LEU A 358 -5.93 10.72 21.86
N PHE A 359 -6.62 11.80 22.19
CA PHE A 359 -7.14 12.75 21.22
C PHE A 359 -6.01 13.45 20.44
N ILE A 360 -4.97 13.95 21.13
CA ILE A 360 -3.81 14.57 20.49
C ILE A 360 -3.06 13.53 19.64
N LEU A 361 -2.88 12.31 20.14
CA LEU A 361 -2.26 11.22 19.38
C LEU A 361 -3.08 10.87 18.13
N SER A 362 -4.41 10.82 18.22
CA SER A 362 -5.29 10.61 17.05
C SER A 362 -5.11 11.72 16.01
N LEU A 363 -5.01 13.00 16.42
CA LEU A 363 -4.75 14.10 15.49
C LEU A 363 -3.37 13.97 14.81
N LEU A 364 -2.36 13.52 15.56
CA LEU A 364 -1.04 13.23 14.99
C LEU A 364 -1.04 12.01 14.07
N GLU A 365 -1.90 11.02 14.34
CA GLU A 365 -2.12 9.86 13.48
C GLU A 365 -2.80 10.25 12.17
N ASP A 366 -3.91 10.98 12.25
CA ASP A 366 -4.70 11.46 11.11
C ASP A 366 -3.91 12.41 10.22
N SER A 367 -2.97 13.17 10.81
CA SER A 367 -2.04 14.00 10.04
C SER A 367 -1.04 13.18 9.22
N GLY A 368 -0.91 11.88 9.49
CA GLY A 368 0.11 10.98 8.94
C GLY A 368 1.48 11.09 9.62
N TYR A 369 1.62 11.93 10.65
CA TYR A 369 2.89 12.18 11.32
C TYR A 369 3.41 10.94 12.07
N LEU A 370 2.56 10.21 12.78
CA LEU A 370 2.99 9.02 13.53
C LEU A 370 3.55 7.92 12.61
N ALA A 371 2.97 7.73 11.43
CA ALA A 371 3.49 6.81 10.42
C ALA A 371 4.90 7.22 9.93
N ARG A 372 5.14 8.53 9.77
CA ARG A 372 6.44 9.09 9.38
C ARG A 372 7.46 9.06 10.52
N ALA A 373 7.05 9.39 11.73
CA ALA A 373 7.89 9.31 12.93
C ALA A 373 8.33 7.88 13.20
N ALA A 374 7.46 6.89 12.99
CA ALA A 374 7.82 5.47 13.10
C ALA A 374 8.97 5.09 12.15
N PHE A 375 9.01 5.65 10.93
CA PHE A 375 10.09 5.42 9.97
C PHE A 375 11.43 6.06 10.42
N VAL A 376 11.38 7.28 10.96
CA VAL A 376 12.58 7.94 11.55
C VAL A 376 13.10 7.14 12.75
N MET A 377 12.19 6.62 13.57
CA MET A 377 12.51 5.85 14.78
C MET A 377 12.94 4.40 14.48
N ASP A 378 12.52 3.83 13.35
CA ASP A 378 12.86 2.46 12.94
C ASP A 378 14.37 2.27 12.86
N ARG A 379 15.10 3.26 12.34
CA ARG A 379 16.57 3.22 12.24
C ARG A 379 17.26 3.21 13.62
N MET A 380 16.72 3.92 14.61
CA MET A 380 17.27 3.94 15.98
C MET A 380 16.87 2.69 16.76
N MET A 381 15.62 2.25 16.63
CA MET A 381 15.14 1.02 17.24
C MET A 381 15.90 -0.19 16.70
N TYR A 382 16.23 -0.20 15.41
CA TYR A 382 17.08 -1.22 14.79
C TYR A 382 18.49 -1.24 15.38
N ALA A 383 19.08 -0.08 15.70
CA ALA A 383 20.37 -0.01 16.39
C ALA A 383 20.34 -0.61 17.81
N ILE A 384 19.16 -0.72 18.41
CA ILE A 384 18.93 -1.30 19.75
C ILE A 384 18.30 -2.72 19.64
N GLY A 385 18.06 -3.22 18.41
CA GLY A 385 17.52 -4.56 18.16
C GLY A 385 16.00 -4.69 18.32
N LEU A 386 15.25 -3.58 18.26
CA LEU A 386 13.79 -3.56 18.37
C LEU A 386 13.14 -3.15 17.03
N PRO A 387 11.92 -3.65 16.71
CA PRO A 387 11.15 -3.15 15.58
C PRO A 387 10.71 -1.70 15.81
N GLY A 388 10.80 -0.82 14.81
CA GLY A 388 10.30 0.57 14.92
C GLY A 388 8.80 0.66 15.27
N LYS A 389 8.03 -0.38 14.95
CA LYS A 389 6.61 -0.52 15.33
C LYS A 389 6.39 -0.65 16.85
N SER A 390 7.39 -1.08 17.61
CA SER A 390 7.33 -1.19 19.07
C SER A 390 7.43 0.17 19.79
N PHE A 391 7.74 1.23 19.05
CA PHE A 391 7.85 2.57 19.59
C PHE A 391 6.50 3.15 20.05
N ILE A 392 5.42 2.90 19.30
CA ILE A 392 4.09 3.43 19.61
C ILE A 392 3.58 2.92 20.97
N PRO A 393 3.63 1.60 21.28
CA PRO A 393 3.33 1.09 22.62
C PRO A 393 4.20 1.70 23.73
N MET A 394 5.48 1.98 23.43
CA MET A 394 6.42 2.55 24.41
C MET A 394 6.07 4.00 24.75
N LEU A 395 5.73 4.81 23.75
CA LEU A 395 5.20 6.17 23.91
C LEU A 395 3.93 6.19 24.77
N ILE A 396 2.99 5.29 24.47
CA ILE A 396 1.74 5.16 25.22
C ILE A 396 2.02 4.71 26.67
N GLY A 397 3.07 3.92 26.90
CA GLY A 397 3.48 3.49 28.24
C GLY A 397 4.17 4.56 29.10
N PHE A 398 4.62 5.67 28.50
CA PHE A 398 5.19 6.82 29.23
C PHE A 398 4.14 7.86 29.64
N GLY A 399 2.94 7.82 29.05
CA GLY A 399 1.87 8.80 29.21
C GLY A 399 0.84 8.47 30.28
#